data_AF-A0A286DS13-F1
#
_entry.id   AF-A0A286DS13-F1
#
_cell.length_a   1.000
_cell.length_b   1.000
_cell.length_c   1.000
_cell.angle_alpha   90.00
_cell.angle_beta   90.00
_cell.angle_gamma   90.00
#
_symmetry.space_group_name_H-M   'P 1'
#
loop_
_entity.id
_entity.type
_entity.pdbx_description
1 polymer ?
#
loop_
_entity_poly.entity_id
_entity_poly.type
_entity_poly.pdbx_seq_one_letter_code
_entity_poly.pdbx_strand_id
1 'polypeptide(L)' 'MAAPKNHKGIAIMLYMSTELNEKLSASAKKSGRSKVTEAMFRLEDHLNLFESIATPGQRFAAGTGSKD' A
#
# COMPACT_ATOMS: atom_id res chain seq x y z
N MET A 1 -10.43 -5.39 26.84
CA MET A 1 -9.84 -4.03 26.78
C MET A 1 -8.96 -3.96 25.54
N ALA A 2 -9.37 -3.23 24.50
CA ALA A 2 -8.53 -3.04 23.32
C ALA A 2 -7.36 -2.11 23.68
N ALA A 3 -6.12 -2.54 23.37
CA ALA A 3 -4.93 -1.75 23.64
C ALA A 3 -4.98 -0.39 22.91
N PRO A 4 -4.49 0.70 23.51
CA PRO A 4 -4.46 2.01 22.85
C PRO A 4 -3.55 1.94 21.62
N LYS A 5 -4.14 2.16 20.44
CA LYS A 5 -3.41 2.22 19.16
C LYS A 5 -2.60 3.51 19.09
N ASN A 6 -1.40 3.50 19.64
CA ASN A 6 -0.48 4.63 19.60
C ASN A 6 0.39 4.57 18.33
N HIS A 7 -0.24 4.60 17.15
CA HIS A 7 0.48 4.57 15.88
C HIS A 7 0.86 5.99 15.48
N LYS A 8 2.17 6.28 15.49
CA LYS A 8 2.72 7.53 14.96
C LYS A 8 3.12 7.34 13.50
N GLY A 9 3.11 8.43 12.74
CA GLY A 9 3.67 8.43 11.39
C GLY A 9 5.14 8.02 11.42
N ILE A 10 5.54 7.17 10.48
CA ILE A 10 6.92 6.68 10.34
C ILE A 10 7.42 6.91 8.92
N ALA A 11 8.73 7.07 8.78
CA ALA A 11 9.41 7.01 7.49
C ALA A 11 10.05 5.63 7.33
N ILE A 12 9.93 5.05 6.15
CA ILE A 12 10.48 3.72 5.83
C ILE A 12 11.33 3.85 4.58
N MET A 13 12.56 3.33 4.62
CA MET A 13 13.35 3.10 3.41
C MET A 13 13.00 1.74 2.82
N LEU A 14 12.77 1.71 1.52
CA LEU A 14 12.40 0.51 0.78
C LEU A 14 13.44 0.25 -0.31
N TYR A 15 13.93 -0.97 -0.37
CA TYR A 15 14.67 -1.46 -1.53
C TYR A 15 13.67 -2.02 -2.54
N MET A 16 13.81 -1.62 -3.80
CA MET A 16 13.01 -2.14 -4.92
C MET A 16 13.93 -2.77 -5.95
N SER A 17 13.53 -3.92 -6.49
CA SER A 17 14.18 -4.49 -7.65
C SER A 17 14.04 -3.58 -8.87
N THR A 18 14.92 -3.76 -9.86
CA THR A 18 14.90 -2.99 -11.10
C THR A 18 13.53 -3.04 -11.78
N GLU A 19 12.92 -4.23 -11.87
CA GLU A 19 11.61 -4.44 -12.50
C GLU A 19 10.49 -3.66 -11.79
N LEU A 20 10.49 -3.63 -10.45
CA LEU A 20 9.49 -2.88 -9.69
C LEU A 20 9.69 -1.37 -9.83
N ASN A 21 10.94 -0.90 -9.84
CA ASN A 21 11.24 0.50 -10.07
C ASN A 21 10.81 0.95 -11.48
N GLU A 22 10.97 0.11 -12.50
CA GLU A 22 10.48 0.39 -13.86
C GLU A 22 8.95 0.53 -13.89
N LYS A 23 8.23 -0.41 -13.27
CA LYS A 23 6.75 -0.36 -13.15
C LYS A 23 6.28 0.89 -12.41
N LEU A 24 6.96 1.24 -11.31
CA LEU A 24 6.66 2.45 -10.55
C LEU A 24 6.95 3.72 -11.36
N SER A 25 8.07 3.74 -12.08
CA SER A 25 8.48 4.88 -12.92
C SER A 25 7.48 5.13 -14.05
N ALA A 26 7.03 4.08 -14.72
CA ALA A 26 6.01 4.18 -15.76
C ALA A 26 4.69 4.71 -15.20
N SER A 27 4.32 4.25 -14.00
CA SER A 27 3.08 4.67 -13.33
C SER A 27 3.13 6.14 -12.89
N ALA A 28 4.23 6.55 -12.25
CA ALA A 28 4.46 7.92 -11.82
C ALA A 28 4.44 8.90 -13.01
N LYS A 29 5.06 8.51 -14.15
CA LYS A 29 5.01 9.29 -15.38
C LYS A 29 3.58 9.45 -15.92
N LYS A 30 2.76 8.39 -15.87
CA LYS A 30 1.37 8.42 -16.32
C LYS A 30 0.48 9.29 -15.42
N SER A 31 0.71 9.26 -14.11
CA SER A 31 -0.06 10.07 -13.14
C SER A 31 0.45 11.51 -13.00
N GLY A 32 1.59 11.85 -13.61
CA GLY A 32 2.23 13.16 -13.47
C GLY A 32 2.82 13.41 -12.08
N ARG A 33 3.08 12.35 -11.30
CA ARG A 33 3.55 12.42 -9.91
C ARG A 33 5.03 12.04 -9.80
N SER A 34 5.62 12.39 -8.65
CA SER A 34 6.93 11.84 -8.28
C SER A 34 6.81 10.34 -7.96
N LYS A 35 7.91 9.59 -8.10
CA LYS A 35 7.94 8.16 -7.75
C LYS A 35 7.60 7.90 -6.29
N VAL A 36 8.08 8.76 -5.38
CA VAL A 36 7.83 8.65 -3.94
C VAL A 36 6.33 8.81 -3.66
N THR A 37 5.73 9.86 -4.23
CA THR A 37 4.30 10.12 -4.08
C THR A 37 3.47 8.97 -4.64
N GLU A 38 3.76 8.51 -5.85
CA GLU A 38 3.05 7.37 -6.46
C GLU A 38 3.21 6.08 -5.64
N ALA A 39 4.39 5.81 -5.08
CA ALA A 39 4.62 4.65 -4.21
C ALA A 39 3.79 4.75 -2.92
N MET A 40 3.72 5.94 -2.30
CA MET A 40 2.89 6.16 -1.12
C MET A 40 1.41 5.92 -1.42
N PHE A 41 0.88 6.50 -2.50
CA PHE A 41 -0.52 6.29 -2.89
C PHE A 41 -0.83 4.81 -3.12
N ARG A 42 0.07 4.07 -3.78
CA ARG A 42 -0.12 2.63 -4.02
C ARG A 42 -0.08 1.82 -2.74
N LEU A 43 0.79 2.17 -1.79
CA LEU A 43 0.86 1.50 -0.49
C LEU A 43 -0.42 1.76 0.32
N GLU A 44 -0.87 3.02 0.36
CA GLU A 44 -2.10 3.42 1.04
C GLU A 44 -3.34 2.73 0.45
N ASP A 45 -3.49 2.79 -0.87
CA ASP A 45 -4.57 2.11 -1.60
C ASP A 45 -4.58 0.60 -1.31
N HIS A 46 -3.40 -0.04 -1.36
CA HIS A 46 -3.29 -1.46 -1.09
C HIS A 46 -3.68 -1.83 0.35
N LEU A 47 -3.23 -1.05 1.34
CA LEU A 47 -3.55 -1.30 2.76
C LEU A 47 -5.03 -1.02 3.08
N ASN A 48 -5.67 -0.09 2.37
CA ASN A 48 -7.10 0.18 2.52
C ASN A 48 -7.97 -0.91 1.88
N LEU A 49 -7.52 -1.50 0.77
CA LEU A 49 -8.26 -2.53 0.05
C LEU A 49 -8.08 -3.94 0.64
N PHE A 50 -6.94 -4.22 1.28
CA PHE A 50 -6.59 -5.57 1.73
C PHE A 50 -6.09 -5.59 3.18
N GLU A 51 -6.77 -6.37 4.02
CA GLU A 51 -6.41 -6.53 5.43
C GLU A 51 -5.16 -7.39 5.65
N SER A 52 -4.90 -8.33 4.74
CA SER A 52 -3.74 -9.22 4.83
C SER A 52 -3.34 -9.77 3.47
N ILE A 53 -2.02 -9.92 3.30
CA ILE A 53 -1.39 -10.63 2.19
C ILE A 53 -0.76 -11.89 2.79
N ALA A 54 -1.57 -12.92 3.08
CA ALA A 54 -1.05 -14.12 3.74
C ALA A 54 -0.02 -14.86 2.87
N THR A 55 -0.17 -14.79 1.55
CA THR A 55 0.71 -15.40 0.56
C THR A 55 0.65 -14.57 -0.74
N PRO A 56 1.73 -14.44 -1.53
CA PRO A 56 1.64 -13.83 -2.85
C PRO A 56 0.46 -14.38 -3.67
N GLY A 57 -0.48 -13.51 -4.06
CA GLY A 57 -1.67 -13.88 -4.85
C GLY A 57 -2.94 -14.22 -4.05
N GLN A 58 -2.86 -14.42 -2.74
CA GLN A 58 -4.02 -14.58 -1.86
C GLN A 58 -4.22 -13.29 -1.07
N ARG A 59 -5.30 -12.57 -1.37
CA ARG A 59 -5.63 -11.29 -0.73
C ARG A 59 -6.96 -11.41 0.00
N PHE A 60 -6.98 -11.02 1.27
CA PHE A 60 -8.22 -10.86 2.02
C PHE A 60 -8.70 -9.42 1.83
N ALA A 61 -9.82 -9.25 1.13
CA ALA A 61 -10.44 -7.93 0.99
C ALA A 61 -10.77 -7.39 2.38
N ALA A 62 -10.52 -6.10 2.60
CA ALA A 62 -10.97 -5.45 3.81
C ALA A 62 -12.49 -5.58 3.91
N GLY A 63 -12.99 -6.06 5.04
CA GLY A 63 -14.41 -6.32 5.22
C GLY A 63 -15.20 -5.03 5.02
N THR A 64 -15.90 -4.90 3.89
CA THR A 64 -17.01 -3.95 3.80
C THR A 64 -18.04 -4.48 4.79
N GLY A 65 -18.21 -3.82 5.93
CA GLY A 65 -19.30 -4.16 6.85
C GLY A 65 -20.63 -4.05 6.12
N SER A 66 -21.13 -5.17 5.57
CA SER A 66 -22.53 -5.31 5.21
C SER A 66 -23.27 -5.33 6.53
N LYS A 67 -23.84 -4.18 6.86
CA LYS A 67 -24.78 -4.04 7.97
C LYS A 67 -26.15 -4.27 7.35
N ASP A 68 -26.57 -5.52 7.31
CA ASP A 68 -27.97 -5.92 7.15
C ASP A 68 -28.57 -6.20 8.54
#